data_AF-A0A258NT80-F1
#
_entry.id   AF-A0A258NT80-F1
#
_cell.length_a   1.000
_cell.length_b   1.000
_cell.length_c   1.000
_cell.angle_alpha   90.00
_cell.angle_beta   90.00
_cell.angle_gamma   90.00
#
_symmetry.space_group_name_H-M   'P 1'
#
loop_
_entity.id
_entity.type
_entity.pdbx_description
1 polymer ?
#
loop_
_entity_poly.entity_id
_entity_poly.type
_entity_poly.pdbx_seq_one_letter_code
_entity_poly.pdbx_strand_id
1 'polypeptide(L)'
;MSRRQSGITLVEVMAGLAVLAATLAGLAMMTDQFSDETRSALAASQTRTFGEAANAYIKANYSAVRGVATPTAPAMLDVPTLVAAGNLTAGFGATNAYGQSLCALILQPVPDRLQAMVVSEGGLPIDDLSLGTIAAVIGGSGGGVYSSDPAIIRGAVGGWQINTSTFDNIPNNVGRKCDSTPGNVRLVAGTPAMALWFENGDTSSAFLSRDAVPGRPELNQMNTPLVMNSVQVVDAACTVVGAIARDTSGLVLSCQGGRWKSQSTYWQDPVASYAALPACNALSAGHTRIVSNPTVGIGPRPYTCTGATWAALSVDDQGNSYQAGIASNAGVSSTGRISVSSNDWNVVMLDAAGNANAAAKTAPGSAYVNDMYVRSAGKWVSEILTGNTGVRGVLGPLKGKQIYCAGGAAQAWAYVDSLGDPYTRLVVNFWGYDTGWVPGTYASHQYTTNGGGGEGGTTYYHTHTVSWSVFALSMIFSQGDGQPGYSCSANWPPT
;
A
#
# COMPACT_ATOMS: atom_id res chain seq x y z
N MET A 1 -53.38 107.79 -11.81
CA MET A 1 -53.48 106.31 -11.77
C MET A 1 -54.16 105.92 -10.46
N SER A 2 -55.44 105.53 -10.51
CA SER A 2 -56.18 105.02 -9.35
C SER A 2 -56.27 103.50 -9.48
N ARG A 3 -55.57 102.75 -8.61
CA ARG A 3 -55.72 101.30 -8.50
C ARG A 3 -57.01 101.00 -7.75
N ARG A 4 -57.97 100.34 -8.41
CA ARG A 4 -59.15 99.77 -7.74
C ARG A 4 -58.69 98.69 -6.76
N GLN A 5 -58.83 98.95 -5.46
CA GLN A 5 -58.78 97.90 -4.44
C GLN A 5 -59.96 96.96 -4.65
N SER A 6 -59.66 95.69 -4.94
CA SER A 6 -60.67 94.63 -4.92
C SER A 6 -60.81 94.19 -3.47
N GLY A 7 -61.92 94.55 -2.83
CA GLY A 7 -62.24 94.12 -1.47
C GLY A 7 -62.54 92.62 -1.45
N ILE A 8 -62.00 91.93 -0.45
CA ILE A 8 -62.21 90.49 -0.24
C ILE A 8 -63.60 90.32 0.38
N THR A 9 -64.47 89.54 -0.25
CA THR A 9 -65.80 89.26 0.30
C THR A 9 -65.72 88.17 1.37
N LEU A 10 -66.59 88.24 2.39
CA LEU A 10 -66.60 87.27 3.51
C LEU A 10 -66.74 85.81 3.03
N VAL A 11 -67.39 85.59 1.89
CA VAL A 11 -67.60 84.28 1.29
C VAL A 11 -66.29 83.68 0.73
N GLU A 12 -65.40 84.48 0.15
CA GLU A 12 -64.09 84.00 -0.32
C GLU A 12 -63.15 83.64 0.82
N VAL A 13 -63.22 84.35 1.95
CA VAL A 13 -62.46 84.01 3.16
C VAL A 13 -62.96 82.69 3.76
N MET A 14 -64.27 82.46 3.77
CA MET A 14 -64.86 81.20 4.26
C MET A 14 -64.57 80.01 3.32
N ALA A 15 -64.65 80.20 2.00
CA ALA A 15 -64.31 79.18 1.03
C ALA A 15 -62.81 78.83 1.08
N GLY A 16 -61.94 79.84 1.21
CA GLY A 16 -60.49 79.65 1.37
C GLY A 16 -60.14 78.91 2.67
N LEU A 17 -60.80 79.22 3.78
CA LEU A 17 -60.62 78.51 5.05
C LEU A 17 -61.12 77.06 5.00
N ALA A 18 -62.23 76.79 4.30
CA ALA A 18 -62.75 75.43 4.14
C ALA A 18 -61.79 74.55 3.30
N VAL A 19 -61.23 75.10 2.21
CA VAL A 19 -60.21 74.40 1.41
C VAL A 19 -58.94 74.20 2.21
N LEU A 20 -58.47 75.20 2.96
CA LEU A 20 -57.29 75.08 3.81
C LEU A 20 -57.49 74.02 4.90
N ALA A 21 -58.65 73.99 5.57
CA ALA A 21 -58.97 72.96 6.56
C ALA A 21 -59.02 71.56 5.94
N ALA A 22 -59.59 71.40 4.74
CA ALA A 22 -59.61 70.13 4.02
C ALA A 22 -58.20 69.67 3.59
N THR A 23 -57.35 70.61 3.16
CA THR A 23 -55.95 70.29 2.82
C THR A 23 -55.12 69.91 4.04
N LEU A 24 -55.30 70.60 5.18
CA LEU A 24 -54.62 70.28 6.43
C LEU A 24 -55.09 68.94 7.02
N ALA A 25 -56.39 68.64 6.93
CA ALA A 25 -56.91 67.32 7.28
C ALA A 25 -56.35 66.23 6.33
N GLY A 26 -56.29 66.51 5.03
CA GLY A 26 -55.67 65.61 4.05
C GLY A 26 -54.17 65.37 4.30
N LEU A 27 -53.41 66.42 4.66
CA LEU A 27 -52.00 66.34 5.02
C LEU A 27 -51.76 65.60 6.34
N ALA A 28 -52.64 65.79 7.34
CA ALA A 28 -52.58 65.05 8.60
C ALA A 28 -52.82 63.55 8.37
N MET A 29 -53.87 63.19 7.61
CA MET A 29 -54.15 61.80 7.22
C MET A 29 -53.00 61.18 6.43
N MET A 30 -52.34 61.96 5.55
CA MET A 30 -51.19 61.50 4.77
C MET A 30 -49.93 61.31 5.64
N THR A 31 -49.71 62.16 6.65
CA THR A 31 -48.57 62.07 7.57
C THR A 31 -48.69 60.88 8.53
N ASP A 32 -49.91 60.62 8.99
CA ASP A 32 -50.22 59.44 9.82
C ASP A 32 -50.11 58.15 8.97
N GLN A 33 -50.64 58.13 7.75
CA GLN A 33 -50.50 56.99 6.82
C GLN A 33 -49.05 56.70 6.45
N PHE A 34 -48.23 57.73 6.17
CA PHE A 34 -46.81 57.51 5.89
C PHE A 34 -46.06 56.93 7.08
N SER A 35 -46.42 57.33 8.30
CA SER A 35 -45.80 56.80 9.52
C SER A 35 -46.16 55.33 9.74
N ASP A 36 -47.42 54.96 9.54
CA ASP A 36 -47.91 53.59 9.71
C ASP A 36 -47.46 52.64 8.59
N GLU A 37 -47.42 53.09 7.34
CA GLU A 37 -46.86 52.32 6.23
C GLU A 37 -45.35 52.10 6.40
N THR A 38 -44.62 53.12 6.85
CA THR A 38 -43.19 53.00 7.16
C THR A 38 -42.96 52.01 8.31
N ARG A 39 -43.79 52.08 9.36
CA ARG A 39 -43.74 51.17 10.50
C ARG A 39 -44.01 49.73 10.10
N SER A 40 -45.02 49.51 9.26
CA SER A 40 -45.35 48.20 8.67
C SER A 40 -44.21 47.65 7.81
N ALA A 41 -43.66 48.47 6.90
CA ALA A 41 -42.56 48.07 6.04
C ALA A 41 -41.29 47.70 6.83
N LEU A 42 -40.99 48.43 7.91
CA LEU A 42 -39.88 48.11 8.81
C LEU A 42 -40.11 46.79 9.56
N ALA A 43 -41.30 46.57 10.12
CA ALA A 43 -41.65 45.31 10.79
C ALA A 43 -41.55 44.10 9.83
N ALA A 44 -42.01 44.26 8.59
CA ALA A 44 -41.88 43.27 7.54
C ALA A 44 -40.42 42.97 7.18
N SER A 45 -39.62 44.02 6.99
CA SER A 45 -38.19 43.90 6.66
C SER A 45 -37.40 43.21 7.77
N GLN A 46 -37.67 43.55 9.03
CA GLN A 46 -37.05 42.90 10.19
C GLN A 46 -37.43 41.42 10.29
N THR A 47 -38.72 41.10 10.12
CA THR A 47 -39.21 39.71 10.12
C THR A 47 -38.54 38.90 9.01
N ARG A 48 -38.41 39.47 7.81
CA ARG A 48 -37.71 38.80 6.69
C ARG A 48 -36.23 38.57 6.98
N THR A 49 -35.52 39.61 7.44
CA THR A 49 -34.09 39.55 7.77
C THR A 49 -33.83 38.48 8.84
N PHE A 50 -34.66 38.45 9.88
CA PHE A 50 -34.58 37.41 10.90
C PHE A 50 -34.88 36.02 10.33
N GLY A 51 -35.90 35.88 9.49
CA GLY A 51 -36.26 34.60 8.86
C GLY A 51 -35.17 34.06 7.94
N GLU A 52 -34.49 34.91 7.18
CA GLU A 52 -33.34 34.54 6.36
C GLU A 52 -32.16 34.07 7.22
N ALA A 53 -31.86 34.78 8.32
CA ALA A 53 -30.82 34.40 9.27
C ALA A 53 -31.14 33.07 9.97
N ALA A 54 -32.40 32.88 10.40
CA ALA A 54 -32.86 31.63 11.00
C ALA A 54 -32.76 30.46 10.00
N ASN A 55 -33.15 30.66 8.74
CA ASN A 55 -33.03 29.65 7.69
C ASN A 55 -31.55 29.28 7.45
N ALA A 56 -30.66 30.26 7.37
CA ALA A 56 -29.23 30.03 7.23
C ALA A 56 -28.66 29.25 8.43
N TYR A 57 -29.05 29.59 9.67
CA TYR A 57 -28.64 28.87 10.86
C TYR A 57 -29.12 27.42 10.85
N ILE A 58 -30.40 27.19 10.52
CA ILE A 58 -31.00 25.85 10.48
C ILE A 58 -30.31 24.99 9.42
N LYS A 59 -29.97 25.55 8.26
CA LYS A 59 -29.20 24.84 7.21
C LYS A 59 -27.78 24.51 7.66
N ALA A 60 -27.11 25.43 8.35
CA ALA A 60 -25.75 25.22 8.85
C ALA A 60 -25.69 24.20 9.99
N ASN A 61 -26.72 24.19 10.86
CA ASN A 61 -26.78 23.40 12.09
C ASN A 61 -27.88 22.33 12.05
N TYR A 62 -28.18 21.80 10.86
CA TYR A 62 -29.33 20.93 10.64
C TYR A 62 -29.37 19.73 11.60
N SER A 63 -28.24 19.06 11.82
CA SER A 63 -28.14 17.90 12.72
C SER A 63 -28.43 18.26 14.17
N ALA A 64 -27.95 19.41 14.64
CA ALA A 64 -28.16 19.88 16.01
C ALA A 64 -29.62 20.31 16.22
N VAL A 65 -30.20 21.05 15.27
CA VAL A 65 -31.61 21.45 15.31
C VAL A 65 -32.53 20.22 15.24
N ARG A 66 -32.24 19.26 14.36
CA ARG A 66 -32.93 17.97 14.26
C ARG A 66 -32.84 17.15 15.55
N GLY A 67 -31.70 17.19 16.24
CA GLY A 67 -31.52 16.48 17.50
C GLY A 67 -32.38 17.01 18.65
N VAL A 68 -32.90 18.23 18.51
CA VAL A 68 -33.66 18.95 19.54
C VAL A 68 -35.14 19.09 19.19
N ALA A 69 -35.46 19.33 17.92
CA ALA A 69 -36.84 19.48 17.46
C ALA A 69 -37.58 18.14 17.47
N THR A 70 -38.79 18.14 18.01
CA THR A 70 -39.69 16.96 18.01
C THR A 70 -41.02 17.31 17.36
N PRO A 71 -41.95 16.35 17.17
CA PRO A 71 -43.29 16.65 16.67
C PRO A 71 -44.10 17.60 17.58
N THR A 72 -43.77 17.68 18.87
CA THR A 72 -44.57 18.41 19.88
C THR A 72 -43.76 19.33 20.79
N ALA A 73 -42.46 19.49 20.56
CA ALA A 73 -41.61 20.40 21.30
C ALA A 73 -40.65 21.07 20.30
N PRO A 74 -40.86 22.36 19.98
CA PRO A 74 -40.05 23.03 18.99
C PRO A 74 -38.65 23.33 19.54
N ALA A 75 -37.65 23.23 18.67
CA ALA A 75 -36.39 23.92 18.87
C ALA A 75 -36.65 25.41 18.62
N MET A 76 -36.27 26.25 19.59
CA MET A 76 -36.45 27.69 19.51
C MET A 76 -35.13 28.38 19.19
N LEU A 77 -35.17 29.33 18.25
CA LEU A 77 -34.07 30.25 17.96
C LEU A 77 -34.52 31.68 18.25
N ASP A 78 -33.83 32.35 19.15
CA ASP A 78 -34.01 33.76 19.45
C ASP A 78 -32.93 34.63 18.80
N VAL A 79 -33.10 35.95 18.85
CA VAL A 79 -32.14 36.92 18.31
C VAL A 79 -30.73 36.74 18.91
N PRO A 80 -30.56 36.61 20.25
CA PRO A 80 -29.24 36.34 20.83
C PRO A 80 -28.55 35.09 20.28
N THR A 81 -29.27 34.00 20.05
CA THR A 81 -28.71 32.76 19.48
C THR A 81 -28.18 32.99 18.07
N LEU A 82 -28.92 33.71 17.22
CA LEU A 82 -28.49 33.99 15.85
C LEU A 82 -27.33 34.99 15.78
N VAL A 83 -27.26 35.94 16.72
CA VAL A 83 -26.10 36.85 16.85
C VAL A 83 -24.87 36.10 17.31
N ALA A 84 -24.99 35.23 18.32
CA ALA A 84 -23.86 34.42 18.81
C ALA A 84 -23.33 33.45 17.74
N ALA A 85 -24.21 32.93 16.88
CA ALA A 85 -23.85 32.08 15.75
C ALA A 85 -23.26 32.84 14.55
N GLY A 86 -23.28 34.18 14.56
CA GLY A 86 -22.80 35.02 13.45
C GLY A 86 -23.75 35.09 12.24
N ASN A 87 -24.97 34.56 12.36
CA ASN A 87 -26.00 34.63 11.32
C ASN A 87 -26.73 35.98 11.29
N LEU A 88 -26.65 36.75 12.37
CA LEU A 88 -27.30 38.05 12.53
C LEU A 88 -26.30 39.07 13.09
N THR A 89 -26.40 40.33 12.68
CA THR A 89 -25.48 41.38 13.15
C THR A 89 -25.81 41.77 14.59
N ALA A 90 -24.79 42.10 15.39
CA ALA A 90 -24.98 42.47 16.80
C ALA A 90 -25.87 43.71 17.01
N GLY A 91 -26.08 44.53 15.97
CA GLY A 91 -26.96 45.70 16.00
C GLY A 91 -28.44 45.40 15.68
N PHE A 92 -28.80 44.14 15.42
CA PHE A 92 -30.19 43.79 15.11
C PHE A 92 -31.08 43.91 16.37
N GLY A 93 -32.13 44.71 16.28
CA GLY A 93 -33.10 44.90 17.37
C GLY A 93 -33.96 43.65 17.59
N ALA A 94 -34.13 43.23 18.85
CA ALA A 94 -34.93 42.06 19.19
C ALA A 94 -36.44 42.24 18.98
N THR A 95 -36.89 43.50 18.92
CA THR A 95 -38.29 43.88 18.73
C THR A 95 -38.51 44.57 17.40
N ASN A 96 -39.67 44.34 16.82
CA ASN A 96 -40.11 45.05 15.62
C ASN A 96 -40.59 46.47 15.94
N ALA A 97 -40.96 47.23 14.91
CA ALA A 97 -41.48 48.59 15.07
C ALA A 97 -42.75 48.69 15.94
N TYR A 98 -43.48 47.59 16.18
CA TYR A 98 -44.65 47.49 17.06
C TYR A 98 -44.30 47.00 18.49
N GLY A 99 -43.02 46.82 18.80
CA GLY A 99 -42.54 46.34 20.09
C GLY A 99 -42.71 44.84 20.31
N GLN A 100 -42.93 44.07 19.24
CA GLN A 100 -43.12 42.62 19.31
C GLN A 100 -41.77 41.90 19.11
N SER A 101 -41.44 40.95 19.98
CA SER A 101 -40.17 40.21 19.95
C SER A 101 -40.23 39.06 18.95
N LEU A 102 -39.16 38.85 18.18
CA LEU A 102 -39.09 37.81 17.14
C LEU A 102 -38.39 36.54 17.63
N CYS A 103 -38.95 35.38 17.32
CA CYS A 103 -38.27 34.10 17.45
C CYS A 103 -38.69 33.11 16.36
N ALA A 104 -37.85 32.11 16.09
CA ALA A 104 -38.18 31.01 15.18
C ALA A 104 -38.45 29.73 15.98
N LEU A 105 -39.53 29.03 15.62
CA LEU A 105 -39.93 27.75 16.20
C LEU A 105 -39.80 26.67 15.13
N ILE A 106 -39.04 25.62 15.42
CA ILE A 106 -38.74 24.52 14.50
C ILE A 106 -39.29 23.22 15.07
N LEU A 107 -40.22 22.58 14.36
CA LEU A 107 -40.76 21.27 14.66
C LEU A 107 -40.24 20.22 13.67
N GLN A 108 -40.35 18.95 14.07
CA GLN A 108 -40.10 17.82 13.20
C GLN A 108 -41.32 16.87 13.22
N PRO A 109 -42.40 17.20 12.50
CA PRO A 109 -43.63 16.40 12.51
C PRO A 109 -43.41 14.98 11.97
N VAL A 110 -42.49 14.84 11.00
CA VAL A 110 -42.04 13.57 10.42
C VAL A 110 -40.52 13.49 10.61
N PRO A 111 -39.95 12.31 10.94
CA PRO A 111 -38.50 12.15 11.00
C PRO A 111 -37.77 12.73 9.78
N ASP A 112 -36.71 13.51 10.03
CA ASP A 112 -35.89 14.19 9.01
C ASP A 112 -36.64 15.22 8.13
N ARG A 113 -37.82 15.69 8.56
CA ARG A 113 -38.55 16.79 7.90
C ARG A 113 -38.84 17.91 8.88
N LEU A 114 -38.14 19.02 8.72
CA LEU A 114 -38.31 20.20 9.56
C LEU A 114 -39.44 21.07 9.03
N GLN A 115 -40.26 21.57 9.95
CA GLN A 115 -41.24 22.61 9.70
C GLN A 115 -40.92 23.77 10.64
N ALA A 116 -40.55 24.93 10.11
CA ALA A 116 -40.25 26.09 10.95
C ALA A 116 -41.05 27.32 10.57
N MET A 117 -41.24 28.16 11.58
CA MET A 117 -41.96 29.41 11.47
C MET A 117 -41.29 30.47 12.33
N VAL A 118 -41.08 31.65 11.76
CA VAL A 118 -40.81 32.86 12.53
C VAL A 118 -42.14 33.41 13.04
N VAL A 119 -42.17 33.74 14.32
CA VAL A 119 -43.34 34.32 15.00
C VAL A 119 -42.89 35.57 15.76
N SER A 120 -43.82 36.49 15.96
CA SER A 120 -43.64 37.62 16.86
C SER A 120 -44.54 37.52 18.08
N GLU A 121 -44.05 37.90 19.25
CA GLU A 121 -44.78 37.83 20.52
C GLU A 121 -44.69 39.16 21.29
N GLY A 122 -45.77 39.53 21.99
CA GLY A 122 -45.84 40.74 22.81
C GLY A 122 -46.15 42.00 22.00
N GLY A 123 -45.78 43.17 22.53
CA GLY A 123 -45.95 44.47 21.86
C GLY A 123 -47.40 44.91 21.64
N LEU A 124 -47.57 45.88 20.73
CA LEU A 124 -48.89 46.37 20.31
C LEU A 124 -49.47 45.45 19.22
N PRO A 125 -50.75 45.05 19.32
CA PRO A 125 -51.39 44.28 18.26
C PRO A 125 -51.55 45.13 16.99
N ILE A 126 -51.22 44.54 15.85
CA ILE A 126 -51.35 45.16 14.52
C ILE A 126 -52.75 44.88 13.98
N ASP A 127 -53.40 45.87 13.36
CA ASP A 127 -54.69 45.68 12.72
C ASP A 127 -54.60 44.76 11.48
N ASP A 128 -55.69 44.08 11.13
CA ASP A 128 -55.71 43.08 10.05
C ASP A 128 -55.29 43.66 8.69
N LEU A 129 -55.51 44.95 8.43
CA LEU A 129 -55.14 45.58 7.16
C LEU A 129 -53.62 45.81 7.09
N SER A 130 -53.04 46.44 8.12
CA SER A 130 -51.59 46.62 8.22
C SER A 130 -50.84 45.29 8.25
N LEU A 131 -51.40 44.28 8.95
CA LEU A 131 -50.84 42.93 8.99
C LEU A 131 -50.85 42.25 7.61
N GLY A 132 -51.91 42.46 6.83
CA GLY A 132 -52.00 42.03 5.43
C GLY A 132 -50.89 42.64 4.57
N THR A 133 -50.63 43.93 4.74
CA THR A 133 -49.53 44.64 4.07
C THR A 133 -48.17 44.10 4.52
N ILE A 134 -47.96 43.88 5.82
CA ILE A 134 -46.71 43.29 6.36
C ILE A 134 -46.46 41.91 5.74
N ALA A 135 -47.46 41.04 5.72
CA ALA A 135 -47.37 39.72 5.11
C ALA A 135 -47.03 39.81 3.62
N ALA A 136 -47.71 40.69 2.88
CA ALA A 136 -47.46 40.92 1.46
C ALA A 136 -46.05 41.46 1.19
N VAL A 137 -45.56 42.38 2.03
CA VAL A 137 -44.20 42.89 1.96
C VAL A 137 -43.25 41.73 2.16
N ILE A 138 -43.32 40.97 3.28
CA ILE A 138 -42.44 39.81 3.57
C ILE A 138 -42.31 38.90 2.33
N GLY A 139 -43.44 38.62 1.66
CA GLY A 139 -43.51 37.90 0.39
C GLY A 139 -44.37 36.65 0.49
N GLY A 140 -44.20 35.68 -0.43
CA GLY A 140 -45.02 34.45 -0.45
C GLY A 140 -44.94 33.60 0.82
N SER A 141 -43.89 33.76 1.63
CA SER A 141 -43.72 33.11 2.93
C SER A 141 -44.27 33.92 4.10
N GLY A 142 -44.62 35.19 3.89
CA GLY A 142 -45.15 36.08 4.91
C GLY A 142 -46.56 35.70 5.30
N GLY A 143 -46.91 35.95 6.55
CA GLY A 143 -48.24 35.71 7.11
C GLY A 143 -48.44 36.41 8.44
N GLY A 144 -49.52 36.04 9.13
CA GLY A 144 -49.80 36.54 10.47
C GLY A 144 -51.04 35.89 11.08
N VAL A 145 -51.25 36.15 12.37
CA VAL A 145 -52.48 35.75 13.09
C VAL A 145 -53.44 36.93 13.03
N TYR A 146 -54.50 36.80 12.25
CA TYR A 146 -55.49 37.87 12.04
C TYR A 146 -56.56 37.81 13.13
N SER A 147 -57.07 38.98 13.54
CA SER A 147 -58.17 39.07 14.51
C SER A 147 -59.48 38.48 13.97
N SER A 148 -59.66 38.51 12.65
CA SER A 148 -60.78 37.87 11.95
C SER A 148 -60.81 36.34 12.07
N ASP A 149 -59.66 35.68 12.27
CA ASP A 149 -59.57 34.24 12.46
C ASP A 149 -58.29 33.85 13.22
N PRO A 150 -58.29 33.91 14.57
CA PRO A 150 -57.10 33.66 15.37
C PRO A 150 -56.74 32.16 15.48
N ALA A 151 -57.56 31.26 14.94
CA ALA A 151 -57.28 29.82 14.94
C ALA A 151 -56.23 29.42 13.88
N ILE A 152 -55.95 30.30 12.92
CA ILE A 152 -55.00 30.05 11.83
C ILE A 152 -53.97 31.17 11.69
N ILE A 153 -52.78 30.76 11.28
CA ILE A 153 -51.74 31.63 10.77
C ILE A 153 -51.94 31.66 9.26
N ARG A 154 -52.31 32.82 8.73
CA ARG A 154 -52.68 32.99 7.33
C ARG A 154 -51.56 33.67 6.57
N GLY A 155 -51.14 33.07 5.46
CA GLY A 155 -50.16 33.65 4.55
C GLY A 155 -50.70 34.87 3.81
N ALA A 156 -49.79 35.66 3.22
CA ALA A 156 -50.11 36.77 2.35
C ALA A 156 -51.14 36.34 1.29
N VAL A 157 -52.19 37.15 1.11
CA VAL A 157 -53.29 36.88 0.16
C VAL A 157 -53.96 35.50 0.32
N GLY A 158 -53.79 34.82 1.46
CA GLY A 158 -54.32 33.48 1.70
C GLY A 158 -53.56 32.34 1.00
N GLY A 159 -52.32 32.58 0.56
CA GLY A 159 -51.54 31.59 -0.20
C GLY A 159 -51.20 30.31 0.56
N TRP A 160 -51.26 30.32 1.89
CA TRP A 160 -51.10 29.15 2.76
C TRP A 160 -51.78 29.39 4.11
N GLN A 161 -52.04 28.32 4.85
CA GLN A 161 -52.58 28.38 6.20
C GLN A 161 -52.02 27.26 7.07
N ILE A 162 -51.71 27.58 8.32
CA ILE A 162 -51.25 26.63 9.35
C ILE A 162 -52.05 26.92 10.62
N ASN A 163 -52.53 25.89 11.33
CA ASN A 163 -53.25 26.09 12.59
C ASN A 163 -52.32 26.74 13.63
N THR A 164 -52.78 27.79 14.32
CA THR A 164 -52.00 28.45 15.38
C THR A 164 -51.59 27.48 16.49
N SER A 165 -52.45 26.50 16.80
CA SER A 165 -52.18 25.43 17.76
C SER A 165 -50.96 24.55 17.44
N THR A 166 -50.41 24.64 16.21
CA THR A 166 -49.18 23.95 15.84
C THR A 166 -47.97 24.52 16.58
N PHE A 167 -48.00 25.80 16.96
CA PHE A 167 -46.89 26.50 17.60
C PHE A 167 -47.28 27.23 18.89
N ASP A 168 -48.57 27.58 19.09
CA ASP A 168 -49.04 28.33 20.26
C ASP A 168 -48.97 27.50 21.55
N ASN A 169 -48.37 28.11 22.59
CA ASN A 169 -48.38 27.61 23.96
C ASN A 169 -47.72 26.22 24.14
N ILE A 170 -46.79 25.85 23.26
CA ILE A 170 -46.07 24.57 23.32
C ILE A 170 -44.72 24.73 24.05
N PRO A 171 -44.32 23.78 24.92
CA PRO A 171 -43.00 23.78 25.53
C PRO A 171 -41.88 23.67 24.48
N ASN A 172 -41.01 24.67 24.43
CA ASN A 172 -39.79 24.61 23.61
C ASN A 172 -38.59 24.09 24.41
N ASN A 173 -37.53 23.73 23.70
CA ASN A 173 -36.30 23.16 24.27
C ASN A 173 -35.57 24.02 25.31
N VAL A 174 -35.80 25.34 25.32
CA VAL A 174 -35.16 26.28 26.27
C VAL A 174 -36.10 26.79 27.36
N GLY A 175 -37.41 26.50 27.27
CA GLY A 175 -38.44 26.94 28.22
C GLY A 175 -38.65 28.45 28.26
N ARG A 176 -38.47 29.16 27.13
CA ARG A 176 -38.53 30.63 27.06
C ARG A 176 -39.50 31.16 26.00
N LYS A 177 -39.91 32.40 26.17
CA LYS A 177 -40.64 33.24 25.22
C LYS A 177 -39.71 33.95 24.25
N CYS A 178 -40.25 34.57 23.19
CA CYS A 178 -39.40 35.27 22.20
C CYS A 178 -38.59 36.43 22.81
N ASP A 179 -39.03 36.99 23.95
CA ASP A 179 -38.33 38.04 24.70
C ASP A 179 -37.33 37.50 25.74
N SER A 180 -36.99 36.21 25.68
CA SER A 180 -36.12 35.49 26.63
C SER A 180 -36.68 35.30 28.05
N THR A 181 -37.91 35.71 28.34
CA THR A 181 -38.53 35.44 29.65
C THR A 181 -39.00 33.97 29.77
N PRO A 182 -39.10 33.40 30.99
CA PRO A 182 -39.59 32.03 31.16
C PRO A 182 -41.04 31.85 30.68
N GLY A 183 -41.31 30.76 29.97
CA GLY A 183 -42.65 30.38 29.53
C GLY A 183 -42.70 29.87 28.09
N ASN A 184 -43.91 29.54 27.62
CA ASN A 184 -44.15 29.12 26.24
C ASN A 184 -44.50 30.34 25.38
N VAL A 185 -44.05 30.31 24.12
CA VAL A 185 -44.38 31.35 23.14
C VAL A 185 -45.88 31.37 22.87
N ARG A 186 -46.47 32.57 22.89
CA ARG A 186 -47.89 32.80 22.62
C ARG A 186 -48.10 33.49 21.28
N LEU A 187 -48.88 32.86 20.42
CA LEU A 187 -49.32 33.43 19.14
C LEU A 187 -50.70 34.06 19.35
N VAL A 188 -50.75 35.38 19.38
CA VAL A 188 -51.97 36.16 19.57
C VAL A 188 -52.33 36.93 18.29
N ALA A 189 -53.59 37.30 18.12
CA ALA A 189 -54.01 38.11 16.98
C ALA A 189 -53.24 39.43 16.90
N GLY A 190 -52.96 39.89 15.67
CA GLY A 190 -52.18 41.09 15.39
C GLY A 190 -50.67 40.87 15.41
N THR A 191 -50.20 39.62 15.21
CA THR A 191 -48.77 39.27 15.17
C THR A 191 -48.35 38.77 13.77
N PRO A 192 -47.30 39.33 13.16
CA PRO A 192 -46.71 38.80 11.93
C PRO A 192 -46.01 37.46 12.15
N ALA A 193 -46.00 36.67 11.09
CA ALA A 193 -45.32 35.40 11.02
C ALA A 193 -44.66 35.23 9.64
N MET A 194 -43.68 34.34 9.55
CA MET A 194 -43.08 33.95 8.29
C MET A 194 -42.81 32.45 8.29
N ALA A 195 -43.37 31.72 7.32
CA ALA A 195 -43.09 30.31 7.12
C ALA A 195 -41.69 30.14 6.55
N LEU A 196 -40.89 29.25 7.15
CA LEU A 196 -39.59 28.87 6.61
C LEU A 196 -39.77 27.55 5.87
N TRP A 197 -39.91 27.65 4.55
CA TRP A 197 -40.04 26.47 3.69
C TRP A 197 -38.68 25.80 3.55
N PHE A 198 -38.58 24.55 4.01
CA PHE A 198 -37.44 23.69 3.75
C PHE A 198 -37.78 22.73 2.62
N GLU A 199 -36.82 22.55 1.69
CA GLU A 199 -36.80 21.35 0.89
C GLU A 199 -36.51 20.19 1.83
N ASN A 200 -37.55 19.41 2.13
CA ASN A 200 -37.47 18.28 3.04
C ASN A 200 -36.58 17.19 2.41
N GLY A 201 -35.41 16.97 3.00
CA GLY A 201 -34.37 16.11 2.46
C GLY A 201 -33.14 16.95 2.14
N ASP A 202 -32.09 16.73 2.92
CA ASP A 202 -30.80 17.37 2.73
C ASP A 202 -30.20 16.99 1.37
N THR A 203 -30.48 17.77 0.33
CA THR A 203 -29.83 17.61 -0.97
C THR A 203 -28.33 17.91 -0.90
N SER A 204 -27.82 18.51 0.20
CA SER A 204 -26.38 18.66 0.42
C SER A 204 -25.70 17.38 0.93
N SER A 205 -26.44 16.45 1.54
CA SER A 205 -25.94 15.11 1.91
C SER A 205 -25.74 14.17 0.71
N ALA A 206 -26.34 14.49 -0.44
CA ALA A 206 -26.28 13.67 -1.65
C ALA A 206 -25.00 13.89 -2.48
N PHE A 207 -24.21 14.93 -2.17
CA PHE A 207 -23.01 15.27 -2.93
C PHE A 207 -21.74 15.07 -2.11
N LEU A 208 -20.78 14.34 -2.69
CA LEU A 208 -19.43 14.24 -2.15
C LEU A 208 -18.72 15.58 -2.40
N SER A 209 -18.37 16.28 -1.33
CA SER A 209 -17.57 17.50 -1.40
C SER A 209 -16.17 17.17 -1.88
N ARG A 210 -15.72 17.92 -2.88
CA ARG A 210 -14.37 17.82 -3.44
C ARG A 210 -13.31 18.28 -2.44
N ASP A 211 -13.62 19.34 -1.69
CA ASP A 211 -12.72 19.97 -0.73
C ASP A 211 -13.17 19.62 0.70
N ALA A 212 -12.21 19.49 1.61
CA ALA A 212 -12.48 19.12 2.99
C ALA A 212 -13.41 20.14 3.66
N VAL A 213 -14.50 19.67 4.26
CA VAL A 213 -15.44 20.50 5.03
C VAL A 213 -15.16 20.29 6.52
N PRO A 214 -14.54 21.26 7.21
CA PRO A 214 -14.25 21.14 8.63
C PRO A 214 -15.51 20.85 9.45
N GLY A 215 -15.42 19.88 10.36
CA GLY A 215 -16.54 19.47 11.21
C GLY A 215 -17.63 18.62 10.53
N ARG A 216 -17.51 18.34 9.22
CA ARG A 216 -18.45 17.52 8.45
C ARG A 216 -17.76 16.43 7.60
N PRO A 217 -17.08 15.45 8.24
CA PRO A 217 -16.39 14.37 7.51
C PRO A 217 -17.33 13.54 6.63
N GLU A 218 -18.62 13.47 6.97
CA GLU A 218 -19.65 12.79 6.19
C GLU A 218 -19.86 13.37 4.79
N LEU A 219 -19.52 14.65 4.57
CA LEU A 219 -19.59 15.26 3.24
C LEU A 219 -18.38 14.94 2.37
N ASN A 220 -17.29 14.42 2.95
CA ASN A 220 -16.09 14.00 2.23
C ASN A 220 -15.95 12.47 2.16
N GLN A 221 -16.97 11.73 2.57
CA GLN A 221 -16.98 10.26 2.59
C GLN A 221 -18.27 9.73 1.96
N MET A 222 -18.21 8.55 1.36
CA MET A 222 -19.41 7.91 0.83
C MET A 222 -20.01 6.98 1.89
N ASN A 223 -21.29 7.17 2.20
CA ASN A 223 -22.03 6.29 3.12
C ASN A 223 -22.54 5.00 2.45
N THR A 224 -22.41 4.89 1.12
CA THR A 224 -22.76 3.70 0.34
C THR A 224 -21.65 3.39 -0.67
N PRO A 225 -21.46 2.11 -1.07
CA PRO A 225 -20.47 1.76 -2.08
C PRO A 225 -20.74 2.45 -3.42
N LEU A 226 -19.69 2.95 -4.08
CA LEU A 226 -19.80 3.49 -5.43
C LEU A 226 -19.84 2.35 -6.44
N VAL A 227 -21.05 2.05 -6.92
CA VAL A 227 -21.25 1.10 -8.01
C VAL A 227 -21.19 1.86 -9.33
N MET A 228 -20.10 1.68 -10.07
CA MET A 228 -19.96 2.27 -11.40
C MET A 228 -20.97 1.62 -12.35
N ASN A 229 -21.92 2.39 -12.88
CA ASN A 229 -22.91 1.87 -13.84
C ASN A 229 -22.31 1.62 -15.24
N SER A 230 -21.15 2.24 -15.52
CA SER A 230 -20.42 2.04 -16.78
C SER A 230 -19.71 0.70 -16.76
N VAL A 231 -20.25 -0.26 -17.50
CA VAL A 231 -19.61 -1.56 -17.77
C VAL A 231 -18.83 -1.46 -19.07
N GLN A 232 -17.54 -1.74 -19.02
CA GLN A 232 -16.60 -1.59 -20.14
C GLN A 232 -15.82 -2.89 -20.35
N VAL A 233 -15.27 -3.05 -21.55
CA VAL A 233 -14.44 -4.20 -21.92
C VAL A 233 -12.99 -3.77 -21.92
N VAL A 234 -12.11 -4.62 -21.37
CA VAL A 234 -10.65 -4.40 -21.39
C VAL A 234 -10.19 -4.20 -22.84
N ASP A 235 -9.30 -3.23 -23.05
CA ASP A 235 -8.73 -2.80 -24.34
C ASP A 235 -9.70 -2.18 -25.36
N ALA A 236 -10.99 -2.06 -25.03
CA ALA A 236 -11.94 -1.28 -25.83
C ALA A 236 -11.60 0.22 -25.78
N ALA A 237 -12.02 0.95 -26.82
CA ALA A 237 -11.79 2.40 -26.90
C ALA A 237 -12.54 3.15 -25.80
N CYS A 238 -11.93 4.19 -25.27
CA CYS A 238 -12.52 5.11 -24.29
C CYS A 238 -12.23 6.56 -24.68
N THR A 239 -13.18 7.45 -24.41
CA THR A 239 -13.15 8.85 -24.88
C THR A 239 -12.58 9.83 -23.85
N VAL A 240 -12.64 9.49 -22.57
CA VAL A 240 -12.24 10.38 -21.46
C VAL A 240 -11.11 9.74 -20.66
N VAL A 241 -9.88 10.17 -20.91
CA VAL A 241 -8.70 9.71 -20.15
C VAL A 241 -8.87 10.04 -18.66
N GLY A 242 -8.59 9.08 -17.80
CA GLY A 242 -8.80 9.19 -16.35
C GLY A 242 -10.19 8.78 -15.87
N ALA A 243 -11.14 8.48 -16.77
CA ALA A 243 -12.43 7.91 -16.37
C ALA A 243 -12.23 6.54 -15.69
N ILE A 244 -13.07 6.27 -14.69
CA ILE A 244 -13.11 5.00 -13.96
C ILE A 244 -14.41 4.28 -14.30
N ALA A 245 -14.33 2.99 -14.58
CA ALA A 245 -15.45 2.11 -14.89
C ALA A 245 -15.26 0.74 -14.25
N ARG A 246 -16.16 -0.20 -14.52
CA ARG A 246 -15.99 -1.61 -14.17
C ARG A 246 -16.09 -2.51 -15.38
N ASP A 247 -15.56 -3.72 -15.31
CA ASP A 247 -15.92 -4.79 -16.24
C ASP A 247 -17.20 -5.54 -15.79
N THR A 248 -17.58 -6.58 -16.52
CA THR A 248 -18.74 -7.43 -16.19
C THR A 248 -18.60 -8.15 -14.86
N SER A 249 -17.37 -8.45 -14.44
CA SER A 249 -17.01 -9.13 -13.19
C SER A 249 -16.90 -8.16 -12.01
N GLY A 250 -16.91 -6.85 -12.25
CA GLY A 250 -16.81 -5.81 -11.23
C GLY A 250 -15.38 -5.30 -10.98
N LEU A 251 -14.38 -5.71 -11.78
CA LEU A 251 -13.02 -5.19 -11.67
C LEU A 251 -12.95 -3.75 -12.12
N VAL A 252 -12.16 -2.94 -11.42
CA VAL A 252 -11.98 -1.51 -11.75
C VAL A 252 -11.15 -1.35 -13.02
N LEU A 253 -11.71 -0.63 -13.98
CA LEU A 253 -11.05 -0.22 -15.21
C LEU A 253 -10.77 1.29 -15.18
N SER A 254 -9.66 1.69 -15.78
CA SER A 254 -9.30 3.09 -15.98
C SER A 254 -9.02 3.38 -17.46
N CYS A 255 -9.52 4.50 -17.97
CA CYS A 255 -9.25 4.92 -19.34
C CYS A 255 -7.85 5.51 -19.43
N GLN A 256 -6.95 4.83 -20.15
CA GLN A 256 -5.55 5.23 -20.34
C GLN A 256 -5.19 5.15 -21.83
N GLY A 257 -4.61 6.22 -22.38
CA GLY A 257 -4.20 6.25 -23.79
C GLY A 257 -5.36 5.96 -24.77
N GLY A 258 -6.59 6.35 -24.42
CA GLY A 258 -7.78 6.10 -25.23
C GLY A 258 -8.30 4.66 -25.20
N ARG A 259 -7.81 3.82 -24.27
CA ARG A 259 -8.33 2.46 -24.07
C ARG A 259 -8.60 2.14 -22.60
N TRP A 260 -9.58 1.28 -22.34
CA TRP A 260 -9.85 0.78 -20.99
C TRP A 260 -8.77 -0.21 -20.56
N LYS A 261 -8.10 0.08 -19.46
CA LYS A 261 -7.05 -0.77 -18.87
C LYS A 261 -7.49 -1.24 -17.48
N SER A 262 -7.25 -2.52 -17.18
CA SER A 262 -7.31 -3.00 -15.81
C SER A 262 -6.13 -2.44 -15.01
N GLN A 263 -6.30 -2.35 -13.69
CA GLN A 263 -5.23 -1.96 -12.74
C GLN A 263 -3.97 -2.82 -12.90
N SER A 264 -4.14 -4.06 -13.35
CA SER A 264 -3.04 -4.94 -13.69
C SER A 264 -3.41 -5.79 -14.91
N THR A 265 -2.70 -5.59 -16.01
CA THR A 265 -2.82 -6.42 -17.22
C THR A 265 -2.20 -7.80 -17.00
N TYR A 266 -1.13 -7.87 -16.19
CA TYR A 266 -0.34 -9.09 -16.04
C TYR A 266 -0.61 -9.81 -14.71
N TRP A 267 -0.66 -9.14 -13.57
CA TRP A 267 -1.08 -9.76 -12.30
C TRP A 267 -2.59 -9.91 -12.23
N GLN A 268 -3.04 -11.14 -12.12
CA GLN A 268 -4.44 -11.52 -12.02
C GLN A 268 -4.74 -12.07 -10.62
N ASP A 269 -6.03 -12.25 -10.29
CA ASP A 269 -6.44 -12.73 -8.98
C ASP A 269 -5.80 -14.08 -8.61
N PRO A 270 -5.46 -14.28 -7.32
CA PRO A 270 -4.95 -15.54 -6.84
C PRO A 270 -5.97 -16.68 -7.01
N VAL A 271 -5.47 -17.89 -7.18
CA VAL A 271 -6.27 -19.12 -7.24
C VAL A 271 -5.92 -20.02 -6.06
N ALA A 272 -6.90 -20.81 -5.61
CA ALA A 272 -6.75 -21.63 -4.42
C ALA A 272 -5.68 -22.74 -4.58
N SER A 273 -5.56 -23.36 -5.76
CA SER A 273 -4.67 -24.49 -6.04
C SER A 273 -4.12 -24.43 -7.47
N TYR A 274 -3.07 -25.22 -7.77
CA TYR A 274 -2.50 -25.30 -9.12
C TYR A 274 -3.52 -25.78 -10.17
N ALA A 275 -4.38 -26.75 -9.80
CA ALA A 275 -5.44 -27.25 -10.67
C ALA A 275 -6.54 -26.20 -10.97
N ALA A 276 -6.65 -25.16 -10.15
CA ALA A 276 -7.59 -24.06 -10.37
C ALA A 276 -7.04 -22.97 -11.33
N LEU A 277 -5.80 -23.11 -11.81
CA LEU A 277 -5.28 -22.21 -12.84
C LEU A 277 -6.09 -22.40 -14.14
N PRO A 278 -6.58 -21.31 -14.77
CA PRO A 278 -7.29 -21.40 -16.03
C PRO A 278 -6.35 -21.86 -17.16
N ALA A 279 -6.91 -22.28 -18.29
CA ALA A 279 -6.12 -22.70 -19.44
C ALA A 279 -5.13 -21.59 -19.87
N CYS A 280 -3.84 -21.91 -19.93
CA CYS A 280 -2.82 -21.00 -20.46
C CYS A 280 -2.80 -21.10 -21.98
N ASN A 281 -3.13 -20.00 -22.66
CA ASN A 281 -3.12 -19.86 -24.11
C ASN A 281 -2.54 -18.50 -24.53
N ALA A 282 -2.47 -18.24 -25.83
CA ALA A 282 -1.90 -17.01 -26.39
C ALA A 282 -2.58 -15.72 -25.87
N LEU A 283 -3.87 -15.76 -25.50
CA LEU A 283 -4.59 -14.59 -24.97
C LEU A 283 -4.23 -14.31 -23.51
N SER A 284 -3.81 -15.32 -22.75
CA SER A 284 -3.38 -15.18 -21.36
C SER A 284 -1.86 -15.13 -21.20
N ALA A 285 -1.11 -15.04 -22.30
CA ALA A 285 0.34 -14.99 -22.26
C ALA A 285 0.82 -13.78 -21.43
N GLY A 286 1.74 -14.03 -20.49
CA GLY A 286 2.23 -13.03 -19.54
C GLY A 286 1.34 -12.81 -18.31
N HIS A 287 0.12 -13.36 -18.27
CA HIS A 287 -0.66 -13.34 -17.03
C HIS A 287 0.07 -14.11 -15.93
N THR A 288 0.11 -13.51 -14.74
CA THR A 288 0.73 -14.05 -13.54
C THR A 288 -0.34 -14.19 -12.46
N ARG A 289 -0.40 -15.37 -11.84
CA ARG A 289 -1.32 -15.67 -10.73
C ARG A 289 -0.55 -16.27 -9.57
N ILE A 290 -1.03 -15.99 -8.36
CA ILE A 290 -0.55 -16.67 -7.16
C ILE A 290 -1.43 -17.91 -6.92
N VAL A 291 -0.81 -19.07 -6.78
CA VAL A 291 -1.43 -20.26 -6.21
C VAL A 291 -1.27 -20.18 -4.69
N SER A 292 -2.37 -20.09 -3.95
CA SER A 292 -2.35 -19.90 -2.49
C SER A 292 -1.97 -21.17 -1.73
N ASN A 293 -2.50 -22.32 -2.16
CA ASN A 293 -2.26 -23.61 -1.51
C ASN A 293 -1.62 -24.59 -2.51
N PRO A 294 -0.28 -24.67 -2.56
CA PRO A 294 0.40 -25.66 -3.38
C PRO A 294 0.18 -27.07 -2.82
N THR A 295 0.28 -28.09 -3.68
CA THR A 295 0.15 -29.50 -3.27
C THR A 295 1.29 -29.93 -2.35
N VAL A 296 2.51 -29.43 -2.57
CA VAL A 296 3.70 -29.75 -1.76
C VAL A 296 4.31 -28.50 -1.14
N GLY A 297 4.61 -28.60 0.16
CA GLY A 297 5.26 -27.55 0.93
C GLY A 297 4.29 -26.49 1.46
N ILE A 298 4.83 -25.33 1.83
CA ILE A 298 4.07 -24.21 2.40
C ILE A 298 4.34 -22.92 1.64
N GLY A 299 3.34 -22.05 1.63
CA GLY A 299 3.41 -20.69 1.13
C GLY A 299 3.00 -20.52 -0.35
N PRO A 300 2.55 -19.33 -0.73
CA PRO A 300 2.04 -19.05 -2.07
C PRO A 300 3.12 -19.18 -3.15
N ARG A 301 2.71 -19.60 -4.35
CA ARG A 301 3.58 -19.79 -5.52
C ARG A 301 3.13 -18.96 -6.72
N PRO A 302 3.95 -18.02 -7.22
CA PRO A 302 3.66 -17.29 -8.44
C PRO A 302 3.91 -18.15 -9.70
N TYR A 303 2.93 -18.17 -10.59
CA TYR A 303 3.03 -18.76 -11.93
C TYR A 303 2.73 -17.73 -13.00
N THR A 304 3.48 -17.76 -14.10
CA THR A 304 3.24 -16.94 -15.29
C THR A 304 2.93 -17.83 -16.48
N CYS A 305 1.88 -17.48 -17.23
CA CYS A 305 1.50 -18.19 -18.44
C CYS A 305 2.43 -17.83 -19.60
N THR A 306 3.03 -18.84 -20.23
CA THR A 306 3.95 -18.68 -21.38
C THR A 306 3.22 -18.54 -22.73
N GLY A 307 1.90 -18.60 -22.73
CA GLY A 307 1.08 -18.71 -23.94
C GLY A 307 0.67 -20.14 -24.29
N ALA A 308 1.21 -21.14 -23.58
CA ALA A 308 0.83 -22.56 -23.72
C ALA A 308 0.78 -23.29 -22.37
N THR A 309 1.69 -22.97 -21.44
CA THR A 309 1.78 -23.61 -20.12
C THR A 309 2.04 -22.59 -19.02
N TRP A 310 1.64 -22.93 -17.79
CA TRP A 310 1.99 -22.16 -16.61
C TRP A 310 3.40 -22.53 -16.15
N ALA A 311 4.30 -21.55 -16.13
CA ALA A 311 5.66 -21.69 -15.61
C ALA A 311 5.76 -21.08 -14.20
N ALA A 312 6.32 -21.83 -13.26
CA ALA A 312 6.61 -21.31 -11.92
C ALA A 312 7.73 -20.26 -11.98
N LEU A 313 7.56 -19.14 -11.29
CA LEU A 313 8.61 -18.11 -11.19
C LEU A 313 9.60 -18.37 -10.04
N SER A 314 9.25 -19.27 -9.11
CA SER A 314 10.10 -19.65 -7.99
C SER A 314 10.09 -21.15 -7.79
N VAL A 315 9.10 -21.66 -7.09
CA VAL A 315 8.92 -23.07 -6.76
C VAL A 315 7.61 -23.55 -7.36
N ASP A 316 7.64 -24.70 -8.03
CA ASP A 316 6.46 -25.32 -8.62
C ASP A 316 5.56 -26.00 -7.57
N ASP A 317 4.49 -26.66 -8.03
CA ASP A 317 3.47 -27.24 -7.17
C ASP A 317 3.97 -28.49 -6.43
N GLN A 318 5.06 -29.08 -6.93
CA GLN A 318 5.74 -30.24 -6.39
C GLN A 318 6.88 -29.87 -5.43
N GLY A 319 7.13 -28.56 -5.23
CA GLY A 319 8.19 -28.08 -4.35
C GLY A 319 9.56 -27.96 -5.02
N ASN A 320 9.66 -28.09 -6.34
CA ASN A 320 10.92 -27.94 -7.06
C ASN A 320 11.16 -26.46 -7.40
N SER A 321 12.39 -25.97 -7.21
CA SER A 321 12.80 -24.67 -7.73
C SER A 321 12.95 -24.75 -9.25
N TYR A 322 12.22 -23.93 -10.00
CA TYR A 322 12.27 -23.90 -11.45
C TYR A 322 13.13 -22.73 -11.93
N GLN A 323 14.18 -23.02 -12.70
CA GLN A 323 14.98 -22.03 -13.41
C GLN A 323 15.10 -22.47 -14.87
N ALA A 324 14.51 -21.69 -15.78
CA ALA A 324 14.62 -21.95 -17.21
C ALA A 324 15.93 -21.38 -17.77
N GLY A 325 16.82 -22.25 -18.23
CA GLY A 325 18.08 -21.86 -18.88
C GLY A 325 19.29 -21.76 -17.95
N ILE A 326 20.30 -20.98 -18.35
CA ILE A 326 21.52 -20.74 -17.57
C ILE A 326 21.24 -19.62 -16.56
N ALA A 327 21.40 -19.93 -15.27
CA ALA A 327 21.28 -18.94 -14.20
C ALA A 327 22.65 -18.40 -13.80
N SER A 328 22.90 -17.13 -14.12
CA SER A 328 24.11 -16.40 -13.69
C SER A 328 23.83 -15.68 -12.38
N ASN A 329 23.98 -16.39 -11.26
CA ASN A 329 23.74 -15.84 -9.93
C ASN A 329 25.03 -15.23 -9.34
N ALA A 330 24.94 -14.03 -8.76
CA ALA A 330 26.06 -13.41 -8.04
C ALA A 330 26.44 -14.18 -6.76
N GLY A 331 25.49 -14.95 -6.20
CA GLY A 331 25.70 -15.86 -5.09
C GLY A 331 24.49 -16.76 -4.86
N VAL A 332 24.73 -18.00 -4.43
CA VAL A 332 23.69 -18.97 -4.04
C VAL A 332 24.05 -19.50 -2.66
N SER A 333 23.15 -19.35 -1.69
CA SER A 333 23.30 -19.88 -0.34
C SER A 333 22.15 -20.85 -0.04
N SER A 334 22.50 -22.06 0.42
CA SER A 334 21.54 -23.08 0.86
C SER A 334 21.93 -23.54 2.26
N THR A 335 20.98 -23.52 3.19
CA THR A 335 21.17 -23.97 4.59
C THR A 335 20.85 -25.45 4.80
N GLY A 336 20.42 -26.14 3.73
CA GLY A 336 20.02 -27.54 3.75
C GLY A 336 20.88 -28.42 2.85
N ARG A 337 20.28 -29.51 2.36
CA ARG A 337 20.93 -30.44 1.43
C ARG A 337 20.67 -30.03 -0.02
N ILE A 338 21.72 -30.02 -0.84
CA ILE A 338 21.63 -29.99 -2.30
C ILE A 338 21.79 -31.44 -2.79
N SER A 339 20.85 -31.94 -3.59
CA SER A 339 20.89 -33.29 -4.15
C SER A 339 20.67 -33.23 -5.66
N VAL A 340 21.54 -33.89 -6.41
CA VAL A 340 21.42 -34.02 -7.87
C VAL A 340 21.11 -35.47 -8.19
N SER A 341 20.04 -35.72 -8.95
CA SER A 341 19.57 -37.07 -9.33
C SER A 341 19.88 -37.43 -10.79
N SER A 342 20.78 -36.68 -11.44
CA SER A 342 21.29 -36.97 -12.78
C SER A 342 22.58 -37.78 -12.69
N ASN A 343 22.83 -38.61 -13.70
CA ASN A 343 24.09 -39.37 -13.84
C ASN A 343 25.27 -38.44 -14.19
N ASP A 344 24.99 -37.36 -14.92
CA ASP A 344 26.00 -36.40 -15.36
C ASP A 344 25.80 -35.08 -14.61
N TRP A 345 26.68 -34.82 -13.64
CA TRP A 345 26.77 -33.53 -12.97
C TRP A 345 28.21 -33.25 -12.55
N ASN A 346 28.59 -31.98 -12.55
CA ASN A 346 29.88 -31.53 -12.06
C ASN A 346 29.73 -30.21 -11.32
N VAL A 347 30.71 -29.92 -10.46
CA VAL A 347 30.91 -28.61 -9.85
C VAL A 347 32.26 -28.10 -10.34
N VAL A 348 32.27 -26.99 -11.05
CA VAL A 348 33.49 -26.36 -11.57
C VAL A 348 33.69 -25.04 -10.84
N MET A 349 34.83 -24.91 -10.16
CA MET A 349 35.22 -23.67 -9.51
C MET A 349 36.18 -22.91 -10.43
N LEU A 350 35.80 -21.71 -10.86
CA LEU A 350 36.58 -20.84 -11.74
C LEU A 350 36.78 -19.47 -11.08
N ASP A 351 37.77 -18.72 -11.54
CA ASP A 351 37.92 -17.32 -11.17
C ASP A 351 36.93 -16.40 -11.94
N ALA A 352 36.97 -15.10 -11.66
CA ALA A 352 36.09 -14.12 -12.30
C ALA A 352 36.31 -13.98 -13.82
N ALA A 353 37.43 -14.46 -14.35
CA ALA A 353 37.74 -14.49 -15.77
C ALA A 353 37.45 -15.86 -16.42
N GLY A 354 36.86 -16.80 -15.67
CA GLY A 354 36.54 -18.15 -16.14
C GLY A 354 37.74 -19.10 -16.21
N ASN A 355 38.89 -18.74 -15.64
CA ASN A 355 40.06 -19.58 -15.64
C ASN A 355 40.08 -20.51 -14.42
N ALA A 356 40.72 -21.67 -14.58
CA ALA A 356 41.08 -22.53 -13.46
C ALA A 356 42.10 -21.82 -12.57
N ASN A 357 42.13 -22.19 -11.29
CA ASN A 357 43.03 -21.56 -10.33
C ASN A 357 44.51 -21.72 -10.76
N ALA A 358 45.15 -20.60 -11.08
CA ALA A 358 46.55 -20.56 -11.53
C ALA A 358 47.57 -20.54 -10.38
N ALA A 359 47.16 -20.32 -9.13
CA ALA A 359 48.04 -20.16 -7.98
C ALA A 359 47.55 -20.92 -6.74
N ALA A 360 48.41 -21.75 -6.15
CA ALA A 360 48.05 -22.49 -4.94
C ALA A 360 47.63 -21.55 -3.80
N LYS A 361 46.54 -21.89 -3.09
CA LYS A 361 46.02 -21.23 -1.87
C LYS A 361 45.36 -19.84 -2.07
N THR A 362 44.92 -19.51 -3.27
CA THR A 362 44.09 -18.31 -3.50
C THR A 362 42.60 -18.64 -3.32
N ALA A 363 41.81 -17.66 -2.86
CA ALA A 363 40.38 -17.83 -2.63
C ALA A 363 39.52 -17.93 -3.93
N PRO A 364 39.79 -17.17 -5.01
CA PRO A 364 39.04 -17.30 -6.26
C PRO A 364 39.16 -18.71 -6.86
N GLY A 365 38.04 -19.28 -7.30
CA GLY A 365 38.00 -20.64 -7.86
C GLY A 365 38.35 -21.75 -6.85
N SER A 366 38.22 -21.50 -5.53
CA SER A 366 38.46 -22.50 -4.47
C SER A 366 37.17 -22.88 -3.74
N ALA A 367 37.14 -24.09 -3.17
CA ALA A 367 36.03 -24.61 -2.37
C ALA A 367 36.47 -24.86 -0.92
N TYR A 368 35.75 -24.31 0.05
CA TYR A 368 35.93 -24.60 1.48
C TYR A 368 34.97 -25.72 1.89
N VAL A 369 35.51 -26.94 2.05
CA VAL A 369 34.76 -28.13 2.46
C VAL A 369 35.31 -28.64 3.80
N ASN A 370 34.43 -28.95 4.75
CA ASN A 370 34.86 -29.53 6.03
C ASN A 370 35.38 -30.96 5.85
N ASP A 371 34.61 -31.80 5.14
CA ASP A 371 35.01 -33.14 4.72
C ASP A 371 34.14 -33.59 3.53
N MET A 372 34.58 -34.60 2.80
CA MET A 372 33.87 -35.18 1.66
C MET A 372 33.77 -36.70 1.86
N TYR A 373 32.60 -37.31 1.67
CA TYR A 373 32.46 -38.76 1.76
C TYR A 373 32.51 -39.42 0.38
N VAL A 374 33.47 -40.32 0.16
CA VAL A 374 33.63 -41.03 -1.11
C VAL A 374 32.95 -42.39 -1.01
N ARG A 375 31.72 -42.48 -1.52
CA ARG A 375 30.89 -43.70 -1.39
C ARG A 375 31.55 -44.94 -1.97
N SER A 376 32.28 -44.82 -3.07
CA SER A 376 32.99 -45.95 -3.69
C SER A 376 34.11 -46.51 -2.82
N ALA A 377 34.67 -45.69 -1.93
CA ALA A 377 35.69 -46.09 -0.96
C ALA A 377 35.10 -46.38 0.43
N GLY A 378 33.81 -46.08 0.65
CA GLY A 378 33.11 -46.26 1.92
C GLY A 378 33.66 -45.39 3.07
N LYS A 379 34.47 -44.37 2.78
CA LYS A 379 35.23 -43.59 3.77
C LYS A 379 35.13 -42.09 3.52
N TRP A 380 35.35 -41.31 4.58
CA TRP A 380 35.56 -39.87 4.45
C TRP A 380 36.92 -39.58 3.78
N VAL A 381 37.02 -38.48 3.04
CA VAL A 381 38.27 -38.04 2.42
C VAL A 381 39.30 -37.82 3.51
N SER A 382 38.92 -37.28 4.67
CA SER A 382 39.80 -37.22 5.84
C SER A 382 40.33 -38.61 6.25
N GLU A 383 39.54 -39.67 6.26
CA GLU A 383 39.97 -41.05 6.59
C GLU A 383 40.82 -41.70 5.48
N ILE A 384 40.52 -41.40 4.22
CA ILE A 384 41.30 -41.84 3.07
C ILE A 384 42.69 -41.16 3.10
N LEU A 385 42.72 -39.88 3.47
CA LEU A 385 43.92 -39.06 3.52
C LEU A 385 44.66 -39.12 4.87
N THR A 386 44.06 -39.59 5.96
CA THR A 386 44.74 -39.70 7.28
C THR A 386 45.46 -41.04 7.47
N GLY A 387 45.31 -41.99 6.54
CA GLY A 387 46.30 -43.04 6.35
C GLY A 387 47.64 -42.53 5.78
N ASN A 388 47.72 -41.24 5.39
CA ASN A 388 48.89 -40.67 4.72
C ASN A 388 48.97 -39.15 4.98
N THR A 389 49.62 -38.73 6.06
CA THR A 389 49.67 -37.32 6.50
C THR A 389 49.99 -36.32 5.37
N GLY A 390 48.95 -35.63 4.88
CA GLY A 390 49.05 -34.45 4.01
C GLY A 390 48.83 -34.69 2.52
N VAL A 391 48.32 -33.66 1.83
CA VAL A 391 47.96 -33.58 0.41
C VAL A 391 49.18 -33.62 -0.53
N ARG A 392 50.18 -34.46 -0.23
CA ARG A 392 51.31 -34.78 -1.10
C ARG A 392 51.32 -36.25 -1.57
N GLY A 393 50.28 -37.02 -1.26
CA GLY A 393 50.18 -38.44 -1.60
C GLY A 393 49.53 -38.80 -2.93
N VAL A 394 49.02 -37.83 -3.73
CA VAL A 394 48.31 -38.16 -4.98
C VAL A 394 49.26 -38.36 -6.17
N LEU A 395 50.53 -37.98 -6.10
CA LEU A 395 51.50 -38.23 -7.18
C LEU A 395 52.89 -38.54 -6.62
N GLY A 396 53.11 -39.82 -6.28
CA GLY A 396 54.44 -40.44 -6.16
C GLY A 396 54.72 -41.12 -4.82
N PRO A 397 55.42 -42.28 -4.81
CA PRO A 397 56.00 -42.80 -3.57
C PRO A 397 57.00 -41.78 -3.00
N LEU A 398 57.12 -41.73 -1.67
CA LEU A 398 58.13 -40.94 -0.97
C LEU A 398 59.47 -41.08 -1.70
N LYS A 399 60.01 -39.95 -2.17
CA LYS A 399 61.14 -39.84 -3.08
C LYS A 399 62.29 -40.78 -2.64
N GLY A 400 62.43 -41.94 -3.30
CA GLY A 400 63.55 -42.84 -3.08
C GLY A 400 64.86 -42.07 -3.32
N LYS A 401 65.79 -42.11 -2.36
CA LYS A 401 67.05 -41.36 -2.47
C LYS A 401 67.94 -42.11 -3.45
N GLN A 402 68.38 -41.43 -4.52
CA GLN A 402 69.31 -42.00 -5.49
C GLN A 402 70.69 -42.13 -4.86
N ILE A 403 71.29 -43.31 -4.95
CA ILE A 403 72.61 -43.63 -4.41
C ILE A 403 73.60 -43.61 -5.59
N TYR A 404 74.65 -42.80 -5.45
CA TYR A 404 75.68 -42.64 -6.48
C TYR A 404 76.81 -43.65 -6.25
N CYS A 405 77.10 -44.44 -7.27
CA CYS A 405 78.21 -45.39 -7.30
C CYS A 405 79.47 -44.73 -7.88
N ALA A 406 80.65 -45.04 -7.33
CA ALA A 406 81.93 -44.59 -7.89
C ALA A 406 82.07 -45.10 -9.34
N GLY A 407 82.25 -44.19 -10.30
CA GLY A 407 82.40 -44.51 -11.73
C GLY A 407 81.14 -44.37 -12.60
N GLY A 408 79.97 -44.00 -12.04
CA GLY A 408 78.81 -43.52 -12.81
C GLY A 408 78.03 -44.54 -13.67
N ALA A 409 78.47 -45.80 -13.75
CA ALA A 409 77.86 -46.82 -14.61
C ALA A 409 76.62 -47.53 -14.05
N ALA A 410 76.35 -47.43 -12.73
CA ALA A 410 75.22 -48.04 -12.05
C ALA A 410 74.48 -47.05 -11.14
N GLN A 411 73.16 -47.21 -11.04
CA GLN A 411 72.27 -46.39 -10.22
C GLN A 411 71.43 -47.28 -9.31
N ALA A 412 71.30 -46.91 -8.04
CA ALA A 412 70.49 -47.63 -7.08
C ALA A 412 69.54 -46.69 -6.34
N TRP A 413 68.36 -47.21 -5.98
CA TRP A 413 67.37 -46.52 -5.15
C TRP A 413 66.90 -47.42 -4.00
N ALA A 414 66.59 -46.79 -2.89
CA ALA A 414 65.97 -47.43 -1.73
C ALA A 414 64.84 -46.56 -1.17
N TYR A 415 63.78 -47.19 -0.67
CA TYR A 415 62.71 -46.54 0.10
C TYR A 415 62.17 -47.47 1.19
N VAL A 416 61.40 -46.90 2.12
CA VAL A 416 60.64 -47.64 3.14
C VAL A 416 59.16 -47.45 2.87
N ASP A 417 58.39 -48.53 2.90
CA ASP A 417 56.94 -48.42 2.81
C ASP A 417 56.30 -47.88 4.10
N SER A 418 54.97 -47.76 4.10
CA SER A 418 54.21 -47.26 5.24
C SER A 418 54.24 -48.18 6.48
N LEU A 419 54.74 -49.41 6.34
CA LEU A 419 54.84 -50.41 7.41
C LEU A 419 56.25 -50.49 8.00
N GLY A 420 57.22 -49.80 7.40
CA GLY A 420 58.62 -49.84 7.83
C GLY A 420 59.47 -50.82 7.03
N ASP A 421 58.94 -51.49 6.02
CA ASP A 421 59.69 -52.51 5.29
C ASP A 421 60.58 -51.90 4.19
N PRO A 422 61.87 -52.29 4.08
CA PRO A 422 62.78 -51.74 3.09
C PRO A 422 62.58 -52.37 1.70
N TYR A 423 62.58 -51.52 0.67
CA TYR A 423 62.55 -51.92 -0.73
C TYR A 423 63.71 -51.30 -1.50
N THR A 424 64.23 -52.05 -2.46
CA THR A 424 65.43 -51.65 -3.23
C THR A 424 65.24 -51.91 -4.72
N ARG A 425 65.89 -51.09 -5.55
CA ARG A 425 65.96 -51.26 -7.00
C ARG A 425 67.34 -50.89 -7.50
N LEU A 426 67.92 -51.75 -8.34
CA LEU A 426 69.17 -51.50 -9.03
C LEU A 426 68.91 -51.40 -10.53
N VAL A 427 69.48 -50.37 -11.15
CA VAL A 427 69.57 -50.24 -12.60
C VAL A 427 71.04 -50.15 -13.00
N VAL A 428 71.45 -51.02 -13.92
CA VAL A 428 72.79 -51.03 -14.51
C VAL A 428 72.65 -50.71 -16.01
N ASN A 429 72.84 -49.43 -16.34
CA ASN A 429 72.55 -48.90 -17.67
C ASN A 429 73.41 -49.53 -18.77
N PHE A 430 74.67 -49.86 -18.48
CA PHE A 430 75.60 -50.41 -19.47
C PHE A 430 75.16 -51.77 -20.04
N TRP A 431 74.38 -52.54 -19.28
CA TRP A 431 73.87 -53.87 -19.66
C TRP A 431 72.35 -53.91 -19.86
N GLY A 432 71.67 -52.76 -19.77
CA GLY A 432 70.21 -52.67 -19.88
C GLY A 432 69.45 -53.42 -18.77
N TYR A 433 70.05 -53.58 -17.59
CA TYR A 433 69.51 -54.42 -16.53
C TYR A 433 68.80 -53.60 -15.44
N ASP A 434 67.67 -54.11 -14.97
CA ASP A 434 66.84 -53.51 -13.92
C ASP A 434 66.19 -54.62 -13.08
N THR A 435 66.43 -54.60 -11.77
CA THR A 435 65.86 -55.60 -10.86
C THR A 435 64.36 -55.41 -10.64
N GLY A 436 63.80 -54.25 -10.98
CA GLY A 436 62.54 -53.79 -10.41
C GLY A 436 62.66 -53.54 -8.90
N TRP A 437 61.54 -53.16 -8.26
CA TRP A 437 61.49 -53.02 -6.81
C TRP A 437 61.35 -54.40 -6.17
N VAL A 438 62.35 -54.79 -5.39
CA VAL A 438 62.36 -56.05 -4.65
C VAL A 438 62.18 -55.81 -3.15
N PRO A 439 61.33 -56.58 -2.45
CA PRO A 439 61.20 -56.51 -1.00
C PRO A 439 62.43 -57.11 -0.30
N GLY A 440 62.90 -56.46 0.76
CA GLY A 440 63.86 -57.03 1.69
C GLY A 440 65.32 -56.65 1.48
N THR A 441 66.16 -57.27 2.30
CA THR A 441 67.55 -56.87 2.61
C THR A 441 68.62 -57.59 1.79
N TYR A 442 68.23 -58.49 0.89
CA TYR A 442 69.17 -59.34 0.15
C TYR A 442 68.65 -59.65 -1.25
N ALA A 443 69.41 -59.24 -2.28
CA ALA A 443 69.20 -59.68 -3.66
C ALA A 443 70.56 -60.10 -4.23
N SER A 444 70.64 -61.32 -4.77
CA SER A 444 71.83 -61.82 -5.45
C SER A 444 71.48 -62.26 -6.86
N HIS A 445 72.28 -61.86 -7.86
CA HIS A 445 72.11 -62.30 -9.24
C HIS A 445 73.45 -62.74 -9.82
N GLN A 446 73.40 -63.85 -10.57
CA GLN A 446 74.55 -64.42 -11.27
C GLN A 446 74.32 -64.26 -12.77
N TYR A 447 75.18 -63.50 -13.44
CA TYR A 447 75.12 -63.30 -14.89
C TYR A 447 76.33 -63.94 -15.54
N THR A 448 76.11 -64.79 -16.54
CA THR A 448 77.20 -65.43 -17.29
C THR A 448 77.15 -64.95 -18.72
N THR A 449 78.20 -64.26 -19.18
CA THR A 449 78.32 -63.93 -20.61
C THR A 449 78.94 -65.11 -21.32
N ASN A 450 78.22 -65.68 -22.29
CA ASN A 450 78.81 -66.60 -23.25
C ASN A 450 79.66 -65.78 -24.23
N GLY A 451 80.98 -65.84 -24.08
CA GLY A 451 81.91 -65.32 -25.08
C GLY A 451 81.69 -66.09 -26.38
N GLY A 452 81.21 -65.41 -27.41
CA GLY A 452 81.20 -65.96 -28.76
C GLY A 452 82.63 -66.12 -29.26
N GLY A 453 83.22 -67.29 -29.02
CA GLY A 453 84.53 -67.69 -29.57
C GLY A 453 85.46 -68.32 -28.55
N GLY A 454 85.34 -69.63 -28.32
CA GLY A 454 86.44 -70.52 -27.93
C GLY A 454 87.15 -70.34 -26.57
N GLU A 455 86.95 -69.25 -25.84
CA GLU A 455 87.54 -69.02 -24.51
C GLU A 455 86.44 -68.95 -23.45
N GLY A 456 86.68 -69.57 -22.29
CA GLY A 456 85.69 -69.86 -21.26
C GLY A 456 84.84 -68.67 -20.82
N GLY A 457 83.53 -68.89 -20.66
CA GLY A 457 82.57 -67.87 -20.24
C GLY A 457 82.92 -67.24 -18.88
N THR A 458 82.77 -65.92 -18.77
CA THR A 458 82.96 -65.18 -17.52
C THR A 458 81.64 -65.11 -16.74
N THR A 459 81.68 -65.54 -15.48
CA THR A 459 80.55 -65.48 -14.54
C THR A 459 80.71 -64.31 -13.58
N TYR A 460 79.75 -63.40 -13.59
CA TYR A 460 79.68 -62.24 -12.71
C TYR A 460 78.70 -62.51 -11.56
N TYR A 461 79.11 -62.17 -10.34
CA TYR A 461 78.27 -62.26 -9.14
C TYR A 461 77.97 -60.86 -8.60
N HIS A 462 76.69 -60.53 -8.49
CA HIS A 462 76.22 -59.28 -7.90
C HIS A 462 75.48 -59.60 -6.60
N THR A 463 75.96 -59.05 -5.48
CA THR A 463 75.34 -59.26 -4.17
C THR A 463 75.01 -57.91 -3.54
N HIS A 464 73.75 -57.71 -3.19
CA HIS A 464 73.25 -56.51 -2.55
C HIS A 464 72.80 -56.87 -1.13
N THR A 465 73.33 -56.16 -0.13
CA THR A 465 72.92 -56.32 1.26
C THR A 465 72.49 -54.98 1.83
N VAL A 466 71.22 -54.88 2.20
CA VAL A 466 70.67 -53.66 2.79
C VAL A 466 70.29 -53.97 4.21
N SER A 467 71.10 -53.57 5.19
CA SER A 467 70.76 -53.75 6.59
C SER A 467 70.10 -52.48 7.13
N TRP A 468 69.37 -52.63 8.24
CA TRP A 468 68.74 -51.52 8.95
C TRP A 468 69.70 -50.41 9.39
N SER A 469 71.00 -50.70 9.48
CA SER A 469 72.02 -49.77 9.94
C SER A 469 72.93 -49.24 8.83
N VAL A 470 73.05 -49.92 7.69
CA VAL A 470 73.89 -49.49 6.55
C VAL A 470 73.30 -50.01 5.24
N PHE A 471 73.14 -49.12 4.25
CA PHE A 471 72.96 -49.55 2.87
C PHE A 471 74.35 -49.75 2.24
N ALA A 472 74.74 -51.00 2.01
CA ALA A 472 76.02 -51.34 1.40
C ALA A 472 75.79 -52.17 0.13
N LEU A 473 76.06 -51.55 -1.02
CA LEU A 473 76.16 -52.24 -2.29
C LEU A 473 77.64 -52.53 -2.59
N SER A 474 78.00 -53.80 -2.52
CA SER A 474 79.30 -54.30 -2.96
C SER A 474 79.16 -55.02 -4.30
N MET A 475 79.72 -54.47 -5.38
CA MET A 475 79.86 -55.22 -6.64
C MET A 475 81.24 -55.86 -6.69
N ILE A 476 81.31 -57.18 -6.60
CA ILE A 476 82.58 -57.93 -6.68
C ILE A 476 82.71 -58.48 -8.10
N PHE A 477 83.68 -57.95 -8.85
CA PHE A 477 84.08 -58.52 -10.14
C PHE A 477 85.11 -59.62 -9.89
N SER A 478 84.69 -60.88 -9.97
CA SER A 478 85.61 -62.00 -9.98
C SER A 478 86.09 -62.26 -11.42
N GLN A 479 87.08 -61.50 -11.89
CA GLN A 479 88.06 -62.03 -12.85
C GLN A 479 89.34 -62.30 -12.06
N GLY A 480 90.13 -63.30 -12.46
CA GLY A 480 91.33 -63.77 -11.73
C GLY A 480 92.42 -62.73 -11.44
N ASP A 481 92.21 -61.44 -11.73
CA ASP A 481 93.23 -60.41 -11.73
C ASP A 481 92.79 -59.19 -10.89
N GLY A 482 92.77 -59.35 -9.56
CA GLY A 482 93.10 -58.33 -8.54
C GLY A 482 92.67 -56.84 -8.66
N GLN A 483 91.67 -56.45 -9.45
CA GLN A 483 91.20 -55.06 -9.53
C GLN A 483 90.05 -54.77 -8.54
N PRO A 484 90.02 -53.58 -7.90
CA PRO A 484 89.05 -53.27 -6.85
C PRO A 484 87.64 -53.09 -7.43
N GLY A 485 86.67 -53.83 -6.88
CA GLY A 485 85.26 -53.73 -7.25
C GLY A 485 84.64 -52.37 -6.91
N TYR A 486 83.64 -51.95 -7.68
CA TYR A 486 82.87 -50.73 -7.38
C TYR A 486 82.05 -50.96 -6.11
N SER A 487 82.33 -50.19 -5.07
CA SER A 487 81.49 -50.12 -3.86
C SER A 487 80.61 -48.88 -3.92
N CYS A 488 79.32 -49.07 -3.65
CA CYS A 488 78.38 -47.98 -3.41
C CYS A 488 77.90 -48.11 -1.96
N SER A 489 78.27 -47.17 -1.10
CA SER A 489 77.81 -47.13 0.29
C SER A 489 76.99 -45.87 0.52
N ALA A 490 75.92 -46.01 1.30
CA ALA A 490 75.15 -44.88 1.81
C ALA A 490 74.76 -45.14 3.27
N ASN A 491 74.88 -44.11 4.12
CA ASN A 491 74.37 -44.18 5.49
C ASN A 491 72.83 -44.22 5.46
N TRP A 492 72.25 -45.13 6.26
CA TRP A 492 70.82 -45.34 6.38
C TRP A 492 70.40 -45.25 7.86
N PRO A 493 69.24 -44.64 8.22
CA PRO A 493 68.33 -43.86 7.40
C PRO A 493 68.89 -42.46 7.09
N PRO A 494 68.50 -41.82 5.97
CA PRO A 494 68.87 -40.43 5.74
C PRO A 494 68.16 -39.54 6.77
N THR A 495 68.91 -38.83 7.61
CA THR A 495 68.39 -37.67 8.37
C THR A 495 67.81 -36.63 7.43
#